data_AF-A0A8R1E9Z5-F1
#
_entry.id   AF-A0A8R1E9Z5-F1
#
_cell.length_a   1.000
_cell.length_b   1.000
_cell.length_c   1.000
_cell.angle_alpha   90.00
_cell.angle_beta   90.00
_cell.angle_gamma   90.00
#
_symmetry.space_group_name_H-M   'P 1'
#
loop_
_entity.id
_entity.type
_entity.pdbx_description
1 polymer ?
#
loop_
_entity_poly.entity_id
_entity_poly.type
_entity_poly.pdbx_seq_one_letter_code
_entity_poly.pdbx_strand_id
1 'polypeptide(L)'
;MTQNADGGDDDEEEVYVDLDTEGNVIERNGVKKESEEDDVIEEKNGKEKDGDNEEHRMDDKKKVEAGKLGASSSGGWVHRSLGTRGTKLPYDTVARNPLFVDASHVADNELLLLSHHFHPSVGVFAKALLEGREINYGGDALNDFTLMAFLDRFAFRNPKEVVKSGNRVVRKKAHDPWGVRKLAVGSNRALDELTELSSGNQRSRRKILMMWAFEHELKILYQQFIETLVEIIKRPLEEVIKRSLKTLANCLMGRPESENLILSALVNAFGHPNYKIGSFVVVLFEGISRKHPAMRIVMAEEIERLAFRKNVNERAHLYSMTFLSQMKFTKKDSDLCCRIMSIYLALFKTIVGKKITDNRLLPVVLAGANRTFPFAKDADKLLEDVKDIYFLAHNSNYRTAIPALKLLFQFHKMNDYVSDRFYNALYRKLLDNCPAGAYAQLLKLMFDTLKEDASAQRVRTFVKRLLQVAVNAQPDFAASILLLISRLQKLRGSGEQLVVLKKDIDVSFFLFSFSKLFL
;
A
#
# COMPACT_ATOMS: atom_id res chain seq x y z
N MET A 1 20.73 62.97 -20.06
CA MET A 1 19.38 62.63 -20.54
C MET A 1 19.15 61.16 -20.18
N THR A 2 19.05 60.76 -18.91
CA THR A 2 17.85 60.81 -18.04
C THR A 2 16.56 60.43 -18.76
N GLN A 3 16.14 59.18 -18.58
CA GLN A 3 14.74 58.84 -18.24
C GLN A 3 14.74 57.47 -17.55
N ASN A 4 14.60 57.53 -16.22
CA ASN A 4 14.19 56.42 -15.37
C ASN A 4 12.68 56.26 -15.54
N ALA A 5 12.22 55.04 -15.74
CA ALA A 5 10.81 54.67 -15.58
C ALA A 5 10.74 53.65 -14.45
N ASP A 6 10.13 54.14 -13.38
CA ASP A 6 9.85 53.52 -12.09
C ASP A 6 8.71 52.49 -12.24
N GLY A 7 8.84 51.37 -11.54
CA GLY A 7 7.88 50.27 -11.52
C GLY A 7 8.14 49.46 -10.26
N GLY A 8 7.55 49.90 -9.15
CA GLY A 8 7.69 49.30 -7.83
C GLY A 8 7.04 47.92 -7.74
N ASP A 9 7.79 46.98 -7.20
CA ASP A 9 7.29 45.71 -6.65
C ASP A 9 6.99 45.95 -5.16
N ASP A 10 5.70 46.05 -4.82
CA ASP A 10 5.18 46.04 -3.45
C ASP A 10 5.17 44.59 -2.93
N ASP A 11 6.28 44.15 -2.33
CA ASP A 11 6.35 42.98 -1.46
C ASP A 11 6.53 43.43 0.00
N GLU A 12 5.47 44.02 0.59
CA GLU A 12 5.40 44.24 2.04
C GLU A 12 5.04 42.92 2.73
N GLU A 13 6.04 42.23 3.31
CA GLU A 13 5.82 41.07 4.19
C GLU A 13 5.02 41.51 5.44
N GLU A 14 3.79 40.98 5.59
CA GLU A 14 2.94 41.24 6.76
C GLU A 14 3.57 40.66 8.05
N VAL A 15 4.06 41.54 8.92
CA VAL A 15 4.56 41.19 10.26
C VAL A 15 3.40 41.24 11.26
N TYR A 16 3.02 40.07 11.80
CA TYR A 16 2.01 39.97 12.85
C TYR A 16 2.61 40.27 14.23
N VAL A 17 1.99 41.16 14.98
CA VAL A 17 2.37 41.53 16.36
C VAL A 17 1.26 41.11 17.32
N ASP A 18 1.61 40.40 18.40
CA ASP A 18 0.66 40.00 19.44
C ASP A 18 0.22 41.22 20.25
N LEU A 19 -1.10 41.47 20.29
CA LEU A 19 -1.74 42.49 21.12
C LEU A 19 -2.32 41.88 22.40
N ASP A 20 -2.31 42.63 23.49
CA ASP A 20 -3.04 42.26 24.70
C ASP A 20 -4.56 42.52 24.58
N THR A 21 -5.32 42.16 25.62
CA THR A 21 -6.79 42.31 25.65
C THR A 21 -7.28 43.75 25.58
N GLU A 22 -6.39 44.73 25.76
CA GLU A 22 -6.68 46.17 25.67
C GLU A 22 -6.14 46.78 24.37
N GLY A 23 -5.53 45.97 23.50
CA GLY A 23 -5.06 46.37 22.17
C GLY A 23 -3.66 46.96 22.13
N ASN A 24 -2.85 46.80 23.19
CA ASN A 24 -1.47 47.27 23.23
C ASN A 24 -0.48 46.18 22.82
N VAL A 25 0.63 46.57 22.18
CA VAL A 25 1.68 45.66 21.69
C VAL A 25 2.49 45.09 22.86
N ILE A 26 2.64 43.76 22.89
CA ILE A 26 3.40 43.06 23.94
C ILE A 26 4.88 42.96 23.55
N GLU A 27 5.75 43.72 24.22
CA GLU A 27 7.21 43.63 24.02
C GLU A 27 7.81 42.39 24.74
N ARG A 28 8.43 41.46 24.00
CA ARG A 28 9.18 40.33 24.58
C ARG A 28 10.64 40.71 24.83
N ASN A 29 10.99 40.98 26.09
CA ASN A 29 12.39 41.15 26.50
C ASN A 29 13.13 39.79 26.51
N GLY A 30 14.27 39.74 25.82
CA GLY A 30 14.94 38.53 25.34
C GLY A 30 15.62 37.64 26.39
N VAL A 31 15.69 36.35 26.06
CA VAL A 31 16.57 35.34 26.67
C VAL A 31 17.70 35.02 25.70
N LYS A 32 18.93 35.01 26.21
CA LYS A 32 20.22 34.89 25.50
C LYS A 32 20.30 33.68 24.56
N LYS A 33 20.86 33.89 23.35
CA LYS A 33 21.40 32.87 22.44
C LYS A 33 22.92 32.78 22.65
N GLU A 34 23.43 31.58 22.90
CA GLU A 34 24.86 31.24 22.74
C GLU A 34 25.11 30.77 21.30
N SER A 35 26.34 31.05 20.84
CA SER A 35 26.86 31.04 19.49
C SER A 35 27.20 29.64 18.93
N GLU A 36 26.99 29.49 17.62
CA GLU A 36 27.54 28.41 16.78
C GLU A 36 28.93 28.83 16.27
N GLU A 37 29.93 27.96 16.43
CA GLU A 37 31.22 28.03 15.75
C GLU A 37 31.34 26.83 14.79
N ASP A 38 31.47 27.13 13.50
CA ASP A 38 32.00 26.23 12.47
C ASP A 38 33.50 26.54 12.33
N ASP A 39 34.37 25.54 12.31
CA ASP A 39 35.68 25.72 11.68
C ASP A 39 36.22 24.48 10.93
N VAL A 40 36.86 24.85 9.83
CA VAL A 40 37.33 24.13 8.65
C VAL A 40 38.44 23.12 8.92
N ILE A 41 38.47 22.04 8.13
CA ILE A 41 39.53 21.02 8.08
C ILE A 41 40.65 21.46 7.12
N GLU A 42 41.90 21.50 7.58
CA GLU A 42 43.10 21.54 6.72
C GLU A 42 43.95 20.26 6.87
N GLU A 43 44.39 19.72 5.72
CA GLU A 43 45.37 18.65 5.57
C GLU A 43 46.81 19.17 5.67
N LYS A 44 47.74 18.40 6.28
CA LYS A 44 48.91 17.78 5.59
C LYS A 44 49.92 17.06 6.51
N ASN A 45 50.37 15.92 5.98
CA ASN A 45 51.71 15.29 6.00
C ASN A 45 52.33 14.68 7.29
N GLY A 46 52.16 13.35 7.42
CA GLY A 46 53.16 12.31 7.10
C GLY A 46 54.48 12.20 7.90
N LYS A 47 54.69 11.05 8.58
CA LYS A 47 55.82 10.12 8.35
C LYS A 47 55.75 8.83 9.20
N GLU A 48 56.22 7.76 8.57
CA GLU A 48 56.31 6.35 8.96
C GLU A 48 57.20 6.08 10.19
N LYS A 49 56.96 4.94 10.87
CA LYS A 49 57.95 3.87 11.04
C LYS A 49 57.36 2.57 11.62
N ASP A 50 57.84 1.49 11.04
CA ASP A 50 57.57 0.06 11.26
C ASP A 50 57.98 -0.49 12.64
N GLY A 51 57.47 -1.70 12.93
CA GLY A 51 58.27 -2.76 13.56
C GLY A 51 57.57 -3.61 14.62
N ASP A 52 57.10 -4.80 14.18
CA ASP A 52 57.21 -6.15 14.80
C ASP A 52 56.72 -6.39 16.25
N ASN A 53 56.29 -7.59 16.68
CA ASN A 53 55.65 -8.80 16.17
C ASN A 53 55.48 -9.67 17.45
N GLU A 54 54.47 -10.56 17.50
CA GLU A 54 54.36 -11.72 18.44
C GLU A 54 54.20 -11.40 19.96
N GLU A 55 53.50 -12.15 20.82
CA GLU A 55 53.08 -13.55 20.83
C GLU A 55 51.98 -13.80 21.91
N HIS A 56 51.38 -14.99 21.84
CA HIS A 56 50.33 -15.63 22.65
C HIS A 56 50.42 -15.57 24.20
N ARG A 57 49.23 -15.70 24.86
CA ARG A 57 48.84 -16.72 25.89
C ARG A 57 47.64 -16.22 26.73
N MET A 58 46.45 -16.84 26.67
CA MET A 58 45.92 -17.97 27.48
C MET A 58 46.44 -18.19 28.93
N ASP A 59 45.45 -18.10 29.82
CA ASP A 59 45.09 -18.94 30.98
C ASP A 59 45.79 -18.89 32.35
N ASP A 60 44.89 -18.68 33.32
CA ASP A 60 44.70 -19.41 34.58
C ASP A 60 45.27 -18.90 35.93
N LYS A 61 44.30 -18.49 36.78
CA LYS A 61 44.05 -18.89 38.18
C LYS A 61 45.23 -18.92 39.18
N LYS A 62 45.15 -18.09 40.24
CA LYS A 62 44.71 -18.50 41.61
C LYS A 62 44.85 -17.40 42.68
N LYS A 63 43.79 -17.32 43.51
CA LYS A 63 43.69 -17.10 44.98
C LYS A 63 44.71 -16.21 45.71
N VAL A 64 44.15 -15.21 46.43
CA VAL A 64 44.60 -14.83 47.78
C VAL A 64 43.36 -14.61 48.67
N GLU A 65 43.41 -15.10 49.91
CA GLU A 65 42.35 -15.05 50.92
C GLU A 65 42.38 -13.80 51.80
N ALA A 66 41.16 -13.43 52.22
CA ALA A 66 40.69 -12.92 53.52
C ALA A 66 41.44 -11.79 54.25
N GLY A 67 40.77 -10.64 54.35
CA GLY A 67 41.08 -9.60 55.34
C GLY A 67 40.10 -8.42 55.30
N LYS A 68 38.98 -8.57 56.03
CA LYS A 68 38.01 -7.55 56.49
C LYS A 68 38.11 -6.12 55.92
N LEU A 69 37.11 -5.73 55.12
CA LEU A 69 36.71 -4.33 54.97
C LEU A 69 35.19 -4.19 55.07
N GLY A 70 34.79 -3.16 55.81
CA GLY A 70 33.42 -2.83 56.16
C GLY A 70 32.54 -2.59 54.94
N ALA A 71 31.30 -3.03 55.09
CA ALA A 71 30.22 -2.84 54.13
C ALA A 71 29.99 -1.35 53.85
N SER A 72 30.09 -0.97 52.57
CA SER A 72 29.18 -0.03 51.90
C SER A 72 29.72 0.25 50.48
N SER A 73 29.57 -0.71 49.59
CA SER A 73 29.37 -0.40 48.17
C SER A 73 28.33 -1.36 47.61
N SER A 74 27.15 -0.85 47.31
CA SER A 74 26.33 -1.43 46.26
C SER A 74 25.60 -0.28 45.57
N GLY A 75 26.14 0.10 44.41
CA GLY A 75 25.43 0.88 43.42
C GLY A 75 24.09 0.21 43.16
N GLY A 76 23.03 1.01 43.23
CA GLY A 76 21.65 0.57 43.21
C GLY A 76 21.27 -0.14 41.91
N TRP A 77 21.48 -1.45 41.87
CA TRP A 77 20.52 -2.35 41.26
C TRP A 77 19.41 -2.57 42.29
N VAL A 78 18.44 -1.65 42.30
CA VAL A 78 17.18 -1.88 43.00
C VAL A 78 16.49 -2.99 42.23
N HIS A 79 16.72 -4.24 42.65
CA HIS A 79 15.81 -5.32 42.37
C HIS A 79 14.48 -4.87 43.00
N ARG A 80 13.56 -4.36 42.17
CA ARG A 80 12.18 -4.13 42.61
C ARG A 80 11.71 -5.50 43.08
N SER A 81 11.71 -5.72 44.39
CA SER A 81 11.08 -6.89 44.96
C SER A 81 9.70 -6.95 44.34
N LEU A 82 9.26 -8.15 43.95
CA LEU A 82 7.85 -8.43 43.66
C LEU A 82 7.08 -8.29 44.98
N GLY A 83 7.10 -7.09 45.54
CA GLY A 83 6.39 -6.67 46.72
C GLY A 83 4.95 -6.52 46.30
N THR A 84 4.16 -7.49 46.76
CA THR A 84 2.70 -7.47 46.80
C THR A 84 2.05 -7.38 45.43
N ARG A 85 1.20 -8.35 45.11
CA ARG A 85 0.24 -8.22 44.00
C ARG A 85 -0.62 -6.98 44.25
N GLY A 86 -0.15 -5.81 43.83
CA GLY A 86 -1.04 -4.72 43.46
C GLY A 86 -2.05 -5.35 42.51
N THR A 87 -3.32 -5.19 42.82
CA THR A 87 -4.42 -5.68 42.00
C THR A 87 -4.16 -5.22 40.57
N LYS A 88 -3.64 -6.12 39.72
CA LYS A 88 -3.53 -5.84 38.29
C LYS A 88 -4.96 -5.51 37.88
N LEU A 89 -5.18 -4.32 37.33
CA LEU A 89 -6.44 -4.01 36.67
C LEU A 89 -6.75 -5.19 35.74
N PRO A 90 -8.01 -5.66 35.67
CA PRO A 90 -8.34 -6.87 34.92
C PRO A 90 -8.02 -6.78 33.42
N TYR A 91 -7.71 -5.58 32.91
CA TYR A 91 -7.39 -5.30 31.51
C TYR A 91 -6.21 -4.33 31.37
N ASP A 92 -5.27 -4.63 30.46
CA ASP A 92 -4.18 -3.73 30.06
C ASP A 92 -4.51 -3.06 28.71
N THR A 93 -4.65 -1.73 28.72
CA THR A 93 -5.01 -0.93 27.55
C THR A 93 -3.86 -0.81 26.53
N VAL A 94 -2.61 -0.91 26.99
CA VAL A 94 -1.39 -0.68 26.17
C VAL A 94 -0.77 -1.99 25.69
N ALA A 95 -1.26 -3.12 26.19
CA ALA A 95 -0.77 -4.44 25.81
C ALA A 95 -0.74 -4.65 24.29
N ARG A 96 0.37 -5.17 23.78
CA ARG A 96 0.59 -5.29 22.33
C ARG A 96 0.09 -6.61 21.73
N ASN A 97 -0.14 -7.62 22.56
CA ASN A 97 -0.59 -8.95 22.12
C ASN A 97 -2.00 -9.22 22.64
N PRO A 98 -2.98 -9.53 21.78
CA PRO A 98 -4.35 -9.76 22.22
C PRO A 98 -4.51 -11.04 23.05
N LEU A 99 -3.60 -12.02 22.95
CA LEU A 99 -3.67 -13.26 23.73
C LEU A 99 -3.37 -13.09 25.22
N PHE A 100 -2.63 -12.04 25.59
CA PHE A 100 -2.29 -11.75 26.98
C PHE A 100 -3.24 -10.73 27.62
N VAL A 101 -4.36 -10.45 26.93
CA VAL A 101 -5.36 -9.49 27.36
C VAL A 101 -6.71 -10.19 27.34
N ASP A 102 -7.30 -10.35 28.52
CA ASP A 102 -8.64 -10.89 28.64
C ASP A 102 -9.65 -9.74 28.82
N ALA A 103 -10.47 -9.52 27.80
CA ALA A 103 -11.55 -8.52 27.82
C ALA A 103 -12.91 -9.13 28.17
N SER A 104 -12.97 -10.43 28.47
CA SER A 104 -14.24 -11.15 28.68
C SER A 104 -15.02 -10.63 29.88
N HIS A 105 -14.32 -10.26 30.96
CA HIS A 105 -14.93 -9.79 32.21
C HIS A 105 -14.84 -8.29 32.42
N VAL A 106 -14.59 -7.53 31.35
CA VAL A 106 -14.34 -6.09 31.41
C VAL A 106 -15.48 -5.35 30.74
N ALA A 107 -16.15 -4.48 31.49
CA ALA A 107 -17.29 -3.72 30.98
C ALA A 107 -16.86 -2.70 29.91
N ASP A 108 -17.66 -2.55 28.87
CA ASP A 108 -17.49 -1.58 27.77
C ASP A 108 -17.97 -0.18 28.14
N ASN A 109 -17.30 0.43 29.13
CA ASN A 109 -17.58 1.79 29.58
C ASN A 109 -17.39 2.85 28.47
N GLU A 110 -16.60 2.54 27.44
CA GLU A 110 -16.39 3.38 26.26
C GLU A 110 -17.71 3.65 25.52
N LEU A 111 -18.64 2.70 25.51
CA LEU A 111 -19.97 2.90 24.90
C LEU A 111 -20.80 3.94 25.64
N LEU A 112 -20.62 4.06 26.97
CA LEU A 112 -21.30 5.11 27.74
C LEU A 112 -20.79 6.49 27.33
N LEU A 113 -19.48 6.65 27.15
CA LEU A 113 -18.90 7.90 26.64
C LEU A 113 -19.39 8.21 25.21
N LEU A 114 -19.41 7.20 24.34
CA LEU A 114 -19.90 7.35 22.97
C LEU A 114 -21.41 7.65 22.90
N SER A 115 -22.20 7.25 23.91
CA SER A 115 -23.64 7.56 23.97
C SER A 115 -23.95 9.05 24.18
N HIS A 116 -22.98 9.78 24.74
CA HIS A 116 -22.99 11.23 24.95
C HIS A 116 -22.09 11.97 23.95
N HIS A 117 -21.70 11.31 22.86
CA HIS A 117 -20.86 11.90 21.83
C HIS A 117 -21.55 13.09 21.15
N PHE A 118 -20.78 14.12 20.79
CA PHE A 118 -21.31 15.35 20.21
C PHE A 118 -22.04 15.13 18.88
N HIS A 119 -21.60 14.15 18.09
CA HIS A 119 -22.30 13.77 16.86
C HIS A 119 -23.51 12.87 17.18
N PRO A 120 -24.76 13.28 16.84
CA PRO A 120 -25.98 12.62 17.30
C PRO A 120 -26.08 11.18 16.83
N SER A 121 -25.67 10.86 15.60
CA SER A 121 -25.70 9.48 15.09
C SER A 121 -24.77 8.55 15.84
N VAL A 122 -23.60 9.02 16.30
CA VAL A 122 -22.67 8.22 17.10
C VAL A 122 -23.31 7.90 18.45
N GLY A 123 -23.96 8.89 19.07
CA GLY A 123 -24.73 8.70 20.30
C GLY A 123 -25.87 7.69 20.16
N VAL A 124 -26.66 7.79 19.08
CA VAL A 124 -27.75 6.84 18.78
C VAL A 124 -27.21 5.43 18.53
N PHE A 125 -26.11 5.29 17.78
CA PHE A 125 -25.48 4.00 17.51
C PHE A 125 -24.92 3.34 18.78
N ALA A 126 -24.26 4.12 19.64
CA ALA A 126 -23.77 3.63 20.92
C ALA A 126 -24.91 3.19 21.85
N LYS A 127 -26.01 3.96 21.92
CA LYS A 127 -27.22 3.57 22.67
C LYS A 127 -27.86 2.30 22.13
N ALA A 128 -27.93 2.15 20.80
CA ALA A 128 -28.44 0.92 20.19
C ALA A 128 -27.62 -0.30 20.62
N LEU A 129 -26.28 -0.21 20.62
CA LEU A 129 -25.41 -1.29 21.10
C LEU A 129 -25.56 -1.57 22.60
N LEU A 130 -25.71 -0.53 23.43
CA LEU A 130 -25.97 -0.69 24.87
C LEU A 130 -27.29 -1.42 25.16
N GLU A 131 -28.28 -1.26 24.30
CA GLU A 131 -29.59 -1.92 24.41
C GLU A 131 -29.62 -3.28 23.68
N GLY A 132 -28.51 -3.71 23.09
CA GLY A 132 -28.44 -4.94 22.30
C GLY A 132 -29.21 -4.89 20.98
N ARG A 133 -29.56 -3.69 20.50
CA ARG A 133 -30.25 -3.48 19.21
C ARG A 133 -29.26 -3.43 18.05
N GLU A 134 -29.69 -3.91 16.89
CA GLU A 134 -28.91 -3.81 15.66
C GLU A 134 -28.89 -2.36 15.12
N ILE A 135 -27.72 -1.90 14.67
CA ILE A 135 -27.60 -0.63 13.96
C ILE A 135 -27.87 -0.84 12.47
N ASN A 136 -29.06 -0.45 12.02
CA ASN A 136 -29.42 -0.45 10.60
C ASN A 136 -29.13 0.91 9.95
N TYR A 137 -27.93 1.03 9.36
CA TYR A 137 -27.53 2.18 8.56
C TYR A 137 -27.17 1.77 7.13
N GLY A 138 -27.90 2.29 6.15
CA GLY A 138 -27.73 1.97 4.72
C GLY A 138 -26.74 2.87 3.96
N GLY A 139 -26.30 3.98 4.56
CA GLY A 139 -25.33 4.90 3.97
C GLY A 139 -23.87 4.50 4.20
N ASP A 140 -22.96 5.37 3.77
CA ASP A 140 -21.53 5.22 4.01
C ASP A 140 -21.08 6.16 5.14
N ALA A 141 -20.96 5.60 6.34
CA ALA A 141 -20.63 6.36 7.56
C ALA A 141 -19.32 7.14 7.46
N LEU A 142 -18.34 6.64 6.70
CA LEU A 142 -17.05 7.31 6.51
C LEU A 142 -17.16 8.62 5.71
N ASN A 143 -18.17 8.74 4.85
CA ASN A 143 -18.41 9.95 4.06
C ASN A 143 -19.51 10.81 4.70
N ASP A 144 -20.57 10.17 5.20
CA ASP A 144 -21.80 10.83 5.67
C ASP A 144 -21.64 11.61 6.98
N PHE A 145 -20.72 11.20 7.85
CA PHE A 145 -20.51 11.81 9.17
C PHE A 145 -19.22 12.64 9.24
N THR A 146 -18.64 12.95 8.07
CA THR A 146 -17.53 13.91 8.00
C THR A 146 -18.04 15.32 8.27
N LEU A 147 -17.17 16.18 8.81
CA LEU A 147 -17.49 17.60 9.00
C LEU A 147 -17.84 18.28 7.67
N MET A 148 -17.17 17.92 6.58
CA MET A 148 -17.46 18.46 5.25
C MET A 148 -18.87 18.09 4.79
N ALA A 149 -19.28 16.82 4.91
CA ALA A 149 -20.65 16.41 4.56
C ALA A 149 -21.70 17.07 5.46
N PHE A 150 -21.38 17.30 6.73
CA PHE A 150 -22.25 18.05 7.63
C PHE A 150 -22.41 19.51 7.18
N LEU A 151 -21.31 20.20 6.88
CA LEU A 151 -21.32 21.59 6.41
C LEU A 151 -22.04 21.72 5.06
N ASP A 152 -21.85 20.75 4.15
CA ASP A 152 -22.58 20.71 2.88
C ASP A 152 -24.09 20.57 3.09
N ARG A 153 -24.52 19.67 3.98
CA ARG A 153 -25.95 19.51 4.31
C ARG A 153 -26.53 20.72 5.04
N PHE A 154 -25.72 21.36 5.87
CA PHE A 154 -26.10 22.57 6.61
C PHE A 154 -26.25 23.77 5.67
N ALA A 155 -25.31 23.96 4.75
CA ALA A 155 -25.30 25.04 3.76
C ALA A 155 -26.34 24.82 2.66
N PHE A 156 -26.46 23.59 2.15
CA PHE A 156 -27.39 23.21 1.10
C PHE A 156 -28.58 22.47 1.71
N ARG A 157 -29.39 23.20 2.50
CA ARG A 157 -30.61 22.69 3.14
C ARG A 157 -31.68 22.17 2.16
N ASN A 158 -31.46 22.30 0.85
CA ASN A 158 -32.25 21.69 -0.21
C ASN A 158 -31.35 20.80 -1.10
N PRO A 159 -31.72 19.53 -1.33
CA PRO A 159 -30.93 18.61 -2.14
C PRO A 159 -30.86 19.07 -3.59
N LYS A 160 -29.63 19.22 -4.13
CA LYS A 160 -29.42 19.27 -5.59
C LYS A 160 -29.87 17.94 -6.18
N GLU A 161 -30.63 17.99 -7.26
CA GLU A 161 -31.07 16.81 -7.99
C GLU A 161 -29.85 15.97 -8.42
N VAL A 162 -29.91 14.68 -8.11
CA VAL A 162 -28.92 13.72 -8.59
C VAL A 162 -29.11 13.57 -10.08
N VAL A 163 -28.28 14.26 -10.87
CA VAL A 163 -28.20 14.05 -12.32
C VAL A 163 -27.69 12.63 -12.56
N LYS A 164 -28.63 11.73 -12.87
CA LYS A 164 -28.31 10.40 -13.39
C LYS A 164 -27.65 10.58 -14.76
N SER A 165 -26.32 10.55 -14.79
CA SER A 165 -25.55 10.43 -16.03
C SER A 165 -25.79 9.04 -16.63
N GLY A 166 -26.88 8.92 -17.39
CA GLY A 166 -27.20 7.76 -18.19
C GLY A 166 -26.33 7.72 -19.44
N ASN A 167 -25.14 7.15 -19.33
CA ASN A 167 -24.34 6.81 -20.51
C ASN A 167 -25.06 5.73 -21.33
N ARG A 168 -25.78 6.14 -22.37
CA ARG A 168 -26.21 5.25 -23.45
C ARG A 168 -24.98 4.78 -24.22
N VAL A 169 -24.56 3.55 -23.97
CA VAL A 169 -23.54 2.87 -24.78
C VAL A 169 -24.18 2.50 -26.13
N VAL A 170 -23.90 3.30 -27.15
CA VAL A 170 -24.15 2.92 -28.55
C VAL A 170 -23.10 1.86 -28.93
N ARG A 171 -23.54 0.61 -29.06
CA ARG A 171 -22.74 -0.46 -29.67
C ARG A 171 -22.48 -0.10 -31.14
N LYS A 172 -21.28 0.37 -31.45
CA LYS A 172 -20.78 0.34 -32.84
C LYS A 172 -20.55 -1.11 -33.24
N LYS A 173 -21.16 -1.53 -34.35
CA LYS A 173 -20.91 -2.84 -34.97
C LYS A 173 -19.42 -2.99 -35.25
N ALA A 174 -18.86 -4.15 -34.88
CA ALA A 174 -17.51 -4.54 -35.24
C ALA A 174 -17.40 -4.60 -36.78
N HIS A 175 -16.42 -3.91 -37.33
CA HIS A 175 -16.02 -4.09 -38.71
C HIS A 175 -15.17 -5.35 -38.78
N ASP A 176 -15.70 -6.39 -39.42
CA ASP A 176 -14.93 -7.56 -39.85
C ASP A 176 -14.30 -7.25 -41.21
N PRO A 177 -12.97 -7.08 -41.31
CA PRO A 177 -12.30 -7.24 -42.59
C PRO A 177 -12.14 -8.74 -42.83
N TRP A 178 -13.11 -9.33 -43.53
CA TRP A 178 -12.90 -10.58 -44.26
C TRP A 178 -11.88 -10.32 -45.38
N GLY A 179 -10.80 -11.10 -45.43
CA GLY A 179 -9.83 -11.01 -46.52
C GLY A 179 -8.44 -11.55 -46.19
N VAL A 180 -8.13 -12.69 -46.80
CA VAL A 180 -6.82 -13.33 -47.04
C VAL A 180 -5.62 -12.73 -46.29
N ARG A 181 -5.43 -13.11 -45.02
CA ARG A 181 -4.14 -12.96 -44.33
C ARG A 181 -4.10 -13.88 -43.10
N LYS A 182 -3.80 -15.15 -43.37
CA LYS A 182 -3.50 -16.17 -42.37
C LYS A 182 -2.32 -17.01 -42.84
N LEU A 183 -1.17 -16.37 -43.05
CA LEU A 183 0.11 -17.04 -43.22
C LEU A 183 1.15 -16.24 -42.43
N ALA A 184 1.76 -16.88 -41.43
CA ALA A 184 2.96 -16.36 -40.81
C ALA A 184 4.10 -16.64 -41.77
N VAL A 185 4.64 -15.61 -42.43
CA VAL A 185 5.81 -15.78 -43.29
C VAL A 185 7.03 -15.29 -42.51
N GLY A 186 7.64 -16.26 -41.84
CA GLY A 186 8.98 -16.18 -41.28
C GLY A 186 9.71 -17.48 -41.55
N SER A 187 10.96 -17.35 -42.00
CA SER A 187 11.98 -18.40 -42.24
C SER A 187 11.92 -19.12 -43.60
N ASN A 188 13.10 -19.53 -44.04
CA ASN A 188 13.48 -20.17 -45.31
C ASN A 188 12.66 -21.42 -45.72
N ARG A 189 11.65 -21.84 -44.94
CA ARG A 189 10.68 -22.89 -45.25
C ARG A 189 9.68 -22.54 -46.35
N ALA A 190 9.41 -21.25 -46.57
CA ALA A 190 8.42 -20.83 -47.57
C ALA A 190 8.82 -21.18 -49.02
N LEU A 191 10.13 -21.27 -49.31
CA LEU A 191 10.60 -21.61 -50.66
C LEU A 191 10.35 -23.08 -51.02
N ASP A 192 10.35 -23.97 -50.03
CA ASP A 192 10.07 -25.41 -50.22
C ASP A 192 8.57 -25.64 -50.48
N GLU A 193 7.70 -24.92 -49.76
CA GLU A 193 6.23 -24.95 -49.92
C GLU A 193 5.75 -24.24 -51.20
N LEU A 194 6.62 -23.48 -51.88
CA LEU A 194 6.27 -22.73 -53.09
C LEU A 194 5.76 -23.65 -54.21
N THR A 195 6.30 -24.87 -54.30
CA THR A 195 5.92 -25.86 -55.31
C THR A 195 4.51 -26.41 -55.05
N GLU A 196 4.18 -26.64 -53.78
CA GLU A 196 2.86 -27.08 -53.33
C GLU A 196 1.82 -25.95 -53.45
N LEU A 197 2.15 -24.73 -52.99
CA LEU A 197 1.28 -23.54 -53.04
C LEU A 197 0.99 -23.08 -54.47
N SER A 198 1.91 -23.35 -55.40
CA SER A 198 1.71 -23.04 -56.81
C SER A 198 1.03 -24.17 -57.59
N SER A 199 0.80 -25.34 -56.99
CA SER A 199 0.27 -26.55 -57.66
C SER A 199 1.03 -26.92 -58.94
N GLY A 200 2.33 -26.56 -59.02
CA GLY A 200 3.15 -26.70 -60.24
C GLY A 200 2.86 -25.69 -61.36
N ASN A 201 1.91 -24.76 -61.20
CA ASN A 201 1.59 -23.75 -62.20
C ASN A 201 2.54 -22.55 -62.13
N GLN A 202 3.31 -22.34 -63.20
CA GLN A 202 4.28 -21.26 -63.32
C GLN A 202 3.66 -19.86 -63.14
N ARG A 203 2.40 -19.66 -63.55
CA ARG A 203 1.70 -18.38 -63.40
C ARG A 203 1.35 -18.10 -61.94
N SER A 204 0.86 -19.11 -61.21
CA SER A 204 0.55 -19.01 -59.78
C SER A 204 1.82 -18.81 -58.95
N ARG A 205 2.90 -19.53 -59.29
CA ARG A 205 4.22 -19.35 -58.66
C ARG A 205 4.74 -17.92 -58.79
N ARG A 206 4.71 -17.35 -60.00
CA ARG A 206 5.12 -15.96 -60.24
C ARG A 206 4.27 -14.96 -59.46
N LYS A 207 2.95 -15.18 -59.38
CA LYS A 207 2.05 -14.32 -58.60
C LYS A 207 2.37 -14.36 -57.11
N ILE A 208 2.63 -15.55 -56.54
CA ILE A 208 3.00 -15.71 -55.14
C ILE A 208 4.33 -15.01 -54.84
N LEU A 209 5.35 -15.22 -55.69
CA LEU A 209 6.66 -14.56 -55.55
C LEU A 209 6.55 -13.03 -55.61
N MET A 210 5.71 -12.51 -56.52
CA MET A 210 5.46 -11.06 -56.61
C MET A 210 4.77 -10.51 -55.36
N MET A 211 3.79 -11.25 -54.81
CA MET A 211 3.14 -10.87 -53.55
C MET A 211 4.11 -10.90 -52.37
N TRP A 212 5.04 -11.87 -52.32
CA TRP A 212 6.06 -11.96 -51.28
C TRP A 212 7.09 -10.83 -51.39
N ALA A 213 7.53 -10.49 -52.60
CA ALA A 213 8.43 -9.36 -52.82
C ALA A 213 7.77 -8.04 -52.38
N PHE A 214 6.51 -7.82 -52.77
CA PHE A 214 5.73 -6.67 -52.32
C PHE A 214 5.57 -6.64 -50.79
N GLU A 215 5.25 -7.78 -50.15
CA GLU A 215 5.12 -7.86 -48.70
C GLU A 215 6.45 -7.55 -47.99
N HIS A 216 7.57 -8.01 -48.53
CA HIS A 216 8.90 -7.73 -47.99
C HIS A 216 9.23 -6.24 -48.06
N GLU A 217 9.04 -5.59 -49.21
CA GLU A 217 9.24 -4.15 -49.36
C GLU A 217 8.32 -3.34 -48.44
N LEU A 218 7.05 -3.76 -48.31
CA LEU A 218 6.11 -3.12 -47.40
C LEU A 218 6.56 -3.23 -45.93
N LYS A 219 7.10 -4.38 -45.52
CA LYS A 219 7.64 -4.57 -44.16
C LYS A 219 8.85 -3.69 -43.89
N ILE A 220 9.75 -3.53 -44.87
CA ILE A 220 10.89 -2.61 -44.76
C ILE A 220 10.41 -1.17 -44.56
N LEU A 221 9.47 -0.71 -45.40
CA LEU A 221 8.89 0.63 -45.29
C LEU A 221 8.17 0.83 -43.95
N TYR A 222 7.45 -0.19 -43.49
CA TYR A 222 6.75 -0.15 -42.20
C TYR A 222 7.75 -0.11 -41.02
N GLN A 223 8.84 -0.85 -41.08
CA GLN A 223 9.90 -0.80 -40.08
C GLN A 223 10.55 0.60 -40.04
N GLN A 224 10.90 1.19 -41.19
CA GLN A 224 11.42 2.56 -41.28
C GLN A 224 10.42 3.59 -40.70
N PHE A 225 9.12 3.41 -40.95
CA PHE A 225 8.09 4.25 -40.35
C PHE A 225 8.05 4.15 -38.81
N ILE A 226 8.20 2.94 -38.25
CA ILE A 226 8.25 2.78 -36.80
C ILE A 226 9.53 3.41 -36.24
N GLU A 227 10.69 3.18 -36.86
CA GLU A 227 11.98 3.72 -36.43
C GLU A 227 11.95 5.25 -36.39
N THR A 228 11.40 5.89 -37.42
CA THR A 228 11.22 7.35 -37.45
C THR A 228 10.30 7.86 -36.34
N LEU A 229 9.21 7.15 -36.02
CA LEU A 229 8.36 7.48 -34.87
C LEU A 229 9.10 7.36 -33.53
N VAL A 230 9.95 6.34 -33.38
CA VAL A 230 10.77 6.15 -32.18
C VAL A 230 11.81 7.26 -32.03
N GLU A 231 12.38 7.74 -33.13
CA GLU A 231 13.27 8.90 -33.12
C GLU A 231 12.53 10.20 -32.74
N ILE A 232 11.30 10.39 -33.22
CA ILE A 232 10.48 11.56 -32.89
C ILE A 232 10.18 11.62 -31.38
N ILE A 233 9.97 10.46 -30.72
CA ILE A 233 9.71 10.40 -29.26
C ILE A 233 10.87 10.97 -28.44
N LYS A 234 12.10 10.98 -28.97
CA LYS A 234 13.27 11.54 -28.27
C LYS A 234 13.32 13.07 -28.29
N ARG A 235 12.46 13.74 -29.06
CA ARG A 235 12.41 15.21 -29.18
C ARG A 235 11.62 15.84 -28.03
N PRO A 236 11.85 17.10 -27.64
CA PRO A 236 11.28 17.68 -26.40
C PRO A 236 9.80 18.08 -26.47
N LEU A 237 9.10 17.89 -27.60
CA LEU A 237 7.75 18.42 -27.81
C LEU A 237 6.65 17.44 -27.34
N GLU A 238 5.99 17.77 -26.23
CA GLU A 238 5.03 16.90 -25.54
C GLU A 238 3.91 16.36 -26.44
N GLU A 239 3.22 17.22 -27.21
CA GLU A 239 2.09 16.80 -28.03
C GLU A 239 2.49 15.91 -29.21
N VAL A 240 3.66 16.18 -29.79
CA VAL A 240 4.21 15.33 -30.84
C VAL A 240 4.61 13.96 -30.29
N ILE A 241 5.21 13.91 -29.09
CA ILE A 241 5.51 12.65 -28.40
C ILE A 241 4.22 11.86 -28.13
N LYS A 242 3.20 12.49 -27.53
CA LYS A 242 1.91 11.83 -27.27
C LYS A 242 1.27 11.30 -28.54
N ARG A 243 1.28 12.08 -29.63
CA ARG A 243 0.71 11.65 -30.91
C ARG A 243 1.50 10.46 -31.48
N SER A 244 2.82 10.49 -31.40
CA SER A 244 3.70 9.41 -31.87
C SER A 244 3.49 8.12 -31.07
N LEU A 245 3.48 8.21 -29.74
CA LEU A 245 3.18 7.09 -28.84
C LEU A 245 1.79 6.50 -29.09
N LYS A 246 0.78 7.35 -29.33
CA LYS A 246 -0.57 6.90 -29.68
C LYS A 246 -0.60 6.18 -31.02
N THR A 247 0.14 6.66 -32.02
CA THR A 247 0.26 5.99 -33.32
C THR A 247 0.93 4.63 -33.19
N LEU A 248 2.04 4.54 -32.45
CA LEU A 248 2.71 3.27 -32.14
C LEU A 248 1.78 2.28 -31.41
N ALA A 249 1.04 2.74 -30.41
CA ALA A 249 0.06 1.91 -29.70
C ALA A 249 -1.07 1.45 -30.64
N ASN A 250 -1.54 2.30 -31.56
CA ASN A 250 -2.54 1.94 -32.56
C ASN A 250 -2.02 0.90 -33.55
N CYS A 251 -0.77 1.03 -34.00
CA CYS A 251 -0.08 0.05 -34.80
C CYS A 251 -0.09 -1.32 -34.11
N LEU A 252 0.38 -1.38 -32.86
CA LEU A 252 0.38 -2.60 -32.05
C LEU A 252 -1.03 -3.18 -31.84
N MET A 253 -2.03 -2.32 -31.62
CA MET A 253 -3.44 -2.73 -31.51
C MET A 253 -4.06 -3.22 -32.82
N GLY A 254 -3.52 -2.84 -33.98
CA GLY A 254 -4.01 -3.30 -35.28
C GLY A 254 -3.34 -4.60 -35.69
N ARG A 255 -2.02 -4.55 -35.92
CA ARG A 255 -1.18 -5.69 -36.27
C ARG A 255 0.14 -5.57 -35.49
N PRO A 256 0.49 -6.56 -34.64
CA PRO A 256 1.70 -6.50 -33.83
C PRO A 256 2.95 -6.84 -34.67
N GLU A 257 3.19 -6.09 -35.74
CA GLU A 257 4.46 -6.15 -36.47
C GLU A 257 5.50 -5.29 -35.77
N SER A 258 6.72 -5.79 -35.64
CA SER A 258 7.81 -5.18 -34.86
C SER A 258 7.45 -4.90 -33.40
N GLU A 259 6.68 -5.81 -32.78
CA GLU A 259 6.17 -5.66 -31.41
C GLU A 259 7.26 -5.33 -30.39
N ASN A 260 8.44 -5.95 -30.48
CA ASN A 260 9.56 -5.73 -29.57
C ASN A 260 10.03 -4.27 -29.59
N LEU A 261 10.16 -3.67 -30.77
CA LEU A 261 10.64 -2.30 -30.91
C LEU A 261 9.58 -1.30 -30.44
N ILE A 262 8.30 -1.55 -30.77
CA ILE A 262 7.18 -0.72 -30.31
C ILE A 262 7.05 -0.78 -28.78
N LEU A 263 7.02 -1.98 -28.20
CA LEU A 263 6.88 -2.18 -26.76
C LEU A 263 8.07 -1.58 -26.02
N SER A 264 9.30 -1.77 -26.51
CA SER A 264 10.47 -1.15 -25.89
C SER A 264 10.39 0.37 -25.92
N ALA A 265 9.98 0.98 -27.03
CA ALA A 265 9.79 2.44 -27.10
C ALA A 265 8.71 2.94 -26.14
N LEU A 266 7.59 2.23 -26.07
CA LEU A 266 6.47 2.51 -25.19
C LEU A 266 6.84 2.36 -23.71
N VAL A 267 7.56 1.31 -23.33
CA VAL A 267 8.01 1.04 -21.96
C VAL A 267 9.10 2.05 -21.54
N ASN A 268 10.07 2.36 -22.40
CA ASN A 268 11.07 3.38 -22.11
C ASN A 268 10.44 4.76 -21.87
N ALA A 269 9.31 5.05 -22.50
CA ALA A 269 8.57 6.31 -22.29
C ALA A 269 8.00 6.46 -20.86
N PHE A 270 7.89 5.39 -20.05
CA PHE A 270 7.58 5.52 -18.61
C PHE A 270 8.63 6.33 -17.85
N GLY A 271 9.89 6.31 -18.31
CA GLY A 271 11.00 7.04 -17.71
C GLY A 271 11.17 8.47 -18.19
N HIS A 272 10.27 8.98 -19.03
CA HIS A 272 10.38 10.33 -19.56
C HIS A 272 10.33 11.39 -18.44
N PRO A 273 11.15 12.47 -18.48
CA PRO A 273 11.19 13.49 -17.42
C PRO A 273 9.82 14.15 -17.13
N ASN A 274 9.03 14.38 -18.18
CA ASN A 274 7.68 14.92 -18.07
C ASN A 274 6.68 13.86 -17.60
N TYR A 275 6.10 14.08 -16.42
CA TYR A 275 5.14 13.18 -15.76
C TYR A 275 3.86 12.93 -16.58
N LYS A 276 3.47 13.87 -17.45
CA LYS A 276 2.27 13.74 -18.31
C LYS A 276 2.45 12.66 -19.37
N ILE A 277 3.68 12.40 -19.79
CA ILE A 277 3.97 11.34 -20.76
C ILE A 277 3.89 9.98 -20.07
N GLY A 278 4.51 9.82 -18.90
CA GLY A 278 4.43 8.57 -18.12
C GLY A 278 2.99 8.19 -17.78
N SER A 279 2.15 9.14 -17.35
CA SER A 279 0.72 8.88 -17.09
C SER A 279 -0.06 8.55 -18.36
N PHE A 280 0.23 9.21 -19.49
CA PHE A 280 -0.38 8.91 -20.77
C PHE A 280 -0.03 7.50 -21.28
N VAL A 281 1.21 7.05 -21.07
CA VAL A 281 1.64 5.70 -21.43
C VAL A 281 0.84 4.66 -20.64
N VAL A 282 0.57 4.86 -19.34
CA VAL A 282 -0.32 3.96 -18.56
C VAL A 282 -1.69 3.80 -19.23
N VAL A 283 -2.28 4.91 -19.70
CA VAL A 283 -3.58 4.90 -20.41
C VAL A 283 -3.49 4.14 -21.74
N LEU A 284 -2.40 4.30 -22.50
CA LEU A 284 -2.19 3.56 -23.74
C LEU A 284 -2.07 2.05 -23.48
N PHE A 285 -1.29 1.66 -22.48
CA PHE A 285 -1.12 0.26 -22.07
C PHE A 285 -2.45 -0.36 -21.60
N GLU A 286 -3.28 0.40 -20.88
CA GLU A 286 -4.62 -0.06 -20.52
C GLU A 286 -5.48 -0.28 -21.77
N GLY A 287 -5.41 0.60 -22.76
CA GLY A 287 -6.06 0.44 -24.06
C GLY A 287 -5.63 -0.82 -24.80
N ILE A 288 -4.31 -1.09 -24.85
CA ILE A 288 -3.73 -2.28 -25.47
C ILE A 288 -4.22 -3.55 -24.73
N SER A 289 -4.15 -3.54 -23.40
CA SER A 289 -4.56 -4.65 -22.53
C SER A 289 -6.05 -5.02 -22.66
N ARG A 290 -6.90 -4.03 -22.99
CA ARG A 290 -8.33 -4.27 -23.26
C ARG A 290 -8.58 -4.86 -24.65
N LYS A 291 -7.85 -4.43 -25.67
CA LYS A 291 -8.04 -4.92 -27.05
C LYS A 291 -7.37 -6.27 -27.31
N HIS A 292 -6.20 -6.52 -26.71
CA HIS A 292 -5.40 -7.73 -26.93
C HIS A 292 -4.99 -8.37 -25.59
N PRO A 293 -5.84 -9.24 -25.01
CA PRO A 293 -5.52 -9.92 -23.75
C PRO A 293 -4.25 -10.77 -23.82
N ALA A 294 -3.96 -11.39 -24.97
CA ALA A 294 -2.74 -12.18 -25.18
C ALA A 294 -1.46 -11.34 -25.09
N MET A 295 -1.52 -10.04 -25.38
CA MET A 295 -0.37 -9.13 -25.31
C MET A 295 0.04 -8.81 -23.88
N ARG A 296 -0.82 -9.06 -22.88
CA ARG A 296 -0.55 -8.72 -21.48
C ARG A 296 0.70 -9.40 -20.92
N ILE A 297 0.98 -10.64 -21.34
CA ILE A 297 2.16 -11.38 -20.89
C ILE A 297 3.45 -10.77 -21.44
N VAL A 298 3.47 -10.44 -22.73
CA VAL A 298 4.63 -9.79 -23.39
C VAL A 298 4.87 -8.41 -22.79
N MET A 299 3.79 -7.67 -22.47
CA MET A 299 3.91 -6.38 -21.77
C MET A 299 4.48 -6.53 -20.36
N ALA A 300 4.10 -7.58 -19.63
CA ALA A 300 4.65 -7.86 -18.30
C ALA A 300 6.14 -8.23 -18.37
N GLU A 301 6.55 -9.00 -19.38
CA GLU A 301 7.97 -9.34 -19.63
C GLU A 301 8.82 -8.10 -19.96
N GLU A 302 8.32 -7.20 -20.81
CA GLU A 302 9.07 -5.98 -21.14
C GLU A 302 9.14 -5.02 -19.93
N ILE A 303 8.10 -4.97 -19.10
CA ILE A 303 8.12 -4.23 -17.84
C ILE A 303 9.08 -4.86 -16.83
N GLU A 304 9.17 -6.19 -16.75
CA GLU A 304 10.16 -6.90 -15.93
C GLU A 304 11.59 -6.49 -16.31
N ARG A 305 11.90 -6.47 -17.62
CA ARG A 305 13.19 -6.01 -18.13
C ARG A 305 13.49 -4.56 -17.74
N LEU A 306 12.49 -3.67 -17.81
CA LEU A 306 12.64 -2.29 -17.36
C LEU A 306 12.88 -2.22 -15.84
N ALA A 307 12.10 -2.96 -15.04
CA ALA A 307 12.12 -2.87 -13.58
C ALA A 307 13.44 -3.34 -12.94
N PHE A 308 14.14 -4.29 -13.57
CA PHE A 308 15.42 -4.82 -13.08
C PHE A 308 16.65 -4.28 -13.82
N ARG A 309 16.46 -3.28 -14.70
CA ARG A 309 17.58 -2.59 -15.34
C ARG A 309 18.36 -1.74 -14.31
N LYS A 310 19.67 -1.62 -14.50
CA LYS A 310 20.51 -0.74 -13.66
C LYS A 310 20.07 0.73 -13.81
N ASN A 311 19.97 1.44 -12.69
CA ASN A 311 19.71 2.89 -12.60
C ASN A 311 18.41 3.37 -13.26
N VAL A 312 17.30 2.69 -12.99
CA VAL A 312 15.98 3.10 -13.49
C VAL A 312 15.40 4.20 -12.59
N ASN A 313 14.78 5.18 -13.22
CA ASN A 313 14.09 6.28 -12.54
C ASN A 313 12.93 5.76 -11.66
N GLU A 314 12.84 6.22 -10.41
CA GLU A 314 11.75 5.86 -9.48
C GLU A 314 10.36 6.13 -10.08
N ARG A 315 10.20 7.21 -10.86
CA ARG A 315 8.94 7.51 -11.55
C ARG A 315 8.58 6.45 -12.58
N ALA A 316 9.57 5.91 -13.29
CA ALA A 316 9.35 4.84 -14.26
C ALA A 316 8.85 3.57 -13.56
N HIS A 317 9.44 3.23 -12.40
CA HIS A 317 8.95 2.13 -11.56
C HIS A 317 7.52 2.38 -11.09
N LEU A 318 7.20 3.60 -10.64
CA LEU A 318 5.87 3.94 -10.15
C LEU A 318 4.82 3.76 -11.25
N TYR A 319 5.03 4.29 -12.45
CA TYR A 319 4.07 4.14 -13.54
C TYR A 319 3.93 2.69 -14.01
N SER A 320 5.06 1.99 -14.15
CA SER A 320 5.07 0.58 -14.59
C SER A 320 4.35 -0.33 -13.59
N MET A 321 4.64 -0.19 -12.29
CA MET A 321 3.99 -0.97 -11.24
C MET A 321 2.52 -0.59 -11.05
N THR A 322 2.20 0.70 -11.22
CA THR A 322 0.81 1.17 -11.19
C THR A 322 0.00 0.52 -12.30
N PHE A 323 0.50 0.49 -13.52
CA PHE A 323 -0.15 -0.21 -14.64
C PHE A 323 -0.36 -1.69 -14.33
N LEU A 324 0.68 -2.42 -13.90
CA LEU A 324 0.55 -3.84 -13.54
C LEU A 324 -0.52 -4.04 -12.44
N SER A 325 -0.58 -3.13 -11.45
CA SER A 325 -1.51 -3.26 -10.33
C SER A 325 -2.97 -3.03 -10.73
N GLN A 326 -3.21 -2.26 -11.79
CA GLN A 326 -4.54 -1.91 -12.30
C GLN A 326 -5.12 -2.97 -13.24
N MET A 327 -4.31 -3.95 -13.66
CA MET A 327 -4.79 -5.06 -14.48
C MET A 327 -5.92 -5.82 -13.79
N LYS A 328 -6.95 -6.17 -14.55
CA LYS A 328 -8.05 -7.02 -14.10
C LYS A 328 -7.79 -8.45 -14.53
N PHE A 329 -7.69 -9.34 -13.56
CA PHE A 329 -7.39 -10.75 -13.77
C PHE A 329 -8.65 -11.60 -13.77
N THR A 330 -8.62 -12.65 -14.58
CA THR A 330 -9.60 -13.73 -14.60
C THR A 330 -8.92 -15.05 -14.24
N LYS A 331 -9.70 -16.10 -13.96
CA LYS A 331 -9.14 -17.43 -13.64
C LYS A 331 -8.25 -18.02 -14.76
N LYS A 332 -8.38 -17.52 -16.00
CA LYS A 332 -7.56 -17.96 -17.15
C LYS A 332 -6.16 -17.35 -17.14
N ASP A 333 -5.95 -16.24 -16.45
CA ASP A 333 -4.71 -15.46 -16.46
C ASP A 333 -3.68 -15.96 -15.44
N SER A 334 -3.73 -17.25 -15.08
CA SER A 334 -2.96 -17.77 -13.95
C SER A 334 -1.45 -17.64 -14.16
N ASP A 335 -0.98 -17.99 -15.37
CA ASP A 335 0.46 -17.94 -15.69
C ASP A 335 0.97 -16.48 -15.73
N LEU A 336 0.14 -15.54 -16.21
CA LEU A 336 0.40 -14.10 -16.14
C LEU A 336 0.48 -13.63 -14.67
N CYS A 337 -0.43 -14.10 -13.81
CA CYS A 337 -0.44 -13.73 -12.39
C CYS A 337 0.80 -14.25 -11.67
N CYS A 338 1.27 -15.47 -11.96
CA CYS A 338 2.53 -15.99 -11.44
C CYS A 338 3.70 -15.08 -11.82
N ARG A 339 3.79 -14.68 -13.10
CA ARG A 339 4.84 -13.77 -13.58
C ARG A 339 4.80 -12.42 -12.86
N ILE A 340 3.63 -11.77 -12.81
CA ILE A 340 3.47 -10.47 -12.14
C ILE A 340 3.77 -10.59 -10.64
N MET A 341 3.35 -11.68 -10.00
CA MET A 341 3.67 -11.94 -8.59
C MET A 341 5.18 -12.04 -8.37
N SER A 342 5.91 -12.77 -9.21
CA SER A 342 7.37 -12.85 -9.14
C SER A 342 8.04 -11.48 -9.29
N ILE A 343 7.57 -10.64 -10.22
CA ILE A 343 8.06 -9.25 -10.38
C ILE A 343 7.85 -8.45 -9.08
N TYR A 344 6.64 -8.51 -8.50
CA TYR A 344 6.34 -7.79 -7.26
C TYR A 344 7.20 -8.24 -6.09
N LEU A 345 7.38 -9.56 -5.91
CA LEU A 345 8.17 -10.09 -4.80
C LEU A 345 9.66 -9.84 -4.97
N ALA A 346 10.19 -9.93 -6.19
CA ALA A 346 11.58 -9.59 -6.47
C ALA A 346 11.87 -8.08 -6.25
N LEU A 347 10.96 -7.19 -6.69
CA LEU A 347 11.07 -5.76 -6.37
C LEU A 347 10.92 -5.48 -4.88
N PHE A 348 10.00 -6.16 -4.21
CA PHE A 348 9.83 -6.08 -2.76
C PHE A 348 11.12 -6.43 -2.02
N LYS A 349 11.73 -7.59 -2.31
CA LYS A 349 13.01 -8.02 -1.70
C LYS A 349 14.12 -7.00 -1.98
N THR A 350 14.17 -6.45 -3.20
CA THR A 350 15.14 -5.41 -3.57
C THR A 350 14.97 -4.12 -2.76
N ILE A 351 13.74 -3.68 -2.51
CA ILE A 351 13.46 -2.46 -1.75
C ILE A 351 13.70 -2.69 -0.26
N VAL A 352 13.24 -3.82 0.29
CA VAL A 352 13.44 -4.17 1.71
C VAL A 352 14.91 -4.41 2.03
N GLY A 353 15.66 -5.01 1.11
CA GLY A 353 17.11 -5.20 1.23
C GLY A 353 17.88 -3.88 1.35
N LYS A 354 17.38 -2.79 0.74
CA LYS A 354 17.93 -1.43 0.92
C LYS A 354 17.55 -0.79 2.26
N LYS A 355 16.74 -1.46 3.09
CA LYS A 355 16.20 -0.99 4.37
C LYS A 355 15.40 0.31 4.28
N ILE A 356 14.83 0.61 3.11
CA ILE A 356 13.99 1.80 2.90
C ILE A 356 12.52 1.42 3.15
N THR A 357 11.97 1.85 4.28
CA THR A 357 10.59 1.55 4.69
C THR A 357 9.56 2.51 4.08
N ASP A 358 9.95 3.75 3.82
CA ASP A 358 9.07 4.81 3.27
C ASP A 358 9.22 4.95 1.74
N ASN A 359 9.14 3.82 1.04
CA ASN A 359 9.18 3.82 -0.42
C ASN A 359 7.77 3.91 -1.02
N ARG A 360 7.53 4.89 -1.91
CA ARG A 360 6.24 5.07 -2.61
C ARG A 360 5.81 3.86 -3.44
N LEU A 361 6.76 3.01 -3.84
CA LEU A 361 6.52 1.77 -4.57
C LEU A 361 5.94 0.66 -3.69
N LEU A 362 6.32 0.58 -2.40
CA LEU A 362 5.92 -0.54 -1.54
C LEU A 362 4.39 -0.69 -1.43
N PRO A 363 3.59 0.37 -1.20
CA PRO A 363 2.14 0.27 -1.21
C PRO A 363 1.57 -0.25 -2.54
N VAL A 364 2.13 0.18 -3.67
CA VAL A 364 1.65 -0.19 -5.02
C VAL A 364 1.96 -1.65 -5.31
N VAL A 365 3.19 -2.08 -5.01
CA VAL A 365 3.67 -3.46 -5.18
C VAL A 365 2.85 -4.41 -4.30
N LEU A 366 2.67 -4.09 -3.02
CA LEU A 366 1.89 -4.92 -2.10
C LEU A 366 0.40 -4.95 -2.47
N ALA A 367 -0.19 -3.83 -2.89
CA ALA A 367 -1.57 -3.80 -3.36
C ALA A 367 -1.76 -4.62 -4.65
N GLY A 368 -0.79 -4.57 -5.55
CA GLY A 368 -0.72 -5.41 -6.75
C GLY A 368 -0.62 -6.88 -6.40
N ALA A 369 0.30 -7.25 -5.50
CA ALA A 369 0.47 -8.62 -5.01
C ALA A 369 -0.83 -9.17 -4.40
N ASN A 370 -1.53 -8.41 -3.56
CA ASN A 370 -2.83 -8.80 -3.00
C ASN A 370 -3.92 -9.08 -4.07
N ARG A 371 -3.83 -8.44 -5.24
CA ARG A 371 -4.78 -8.63 -6.35
C ARG A 371 -4.41 -9.84 -7.21
N THR A 372 -3.11 -10.11 -7.39
CA THR A 372 -2.62 -11.26 -8.16
C THR A 372 -2.63 -12.56 -7.37
N PHE A 373 -2.48 -12.48 -6.04
CA PHE A 373 -2.37 -13.63 -5.15
C PHE A 373 -3.44 -14.71 -5.35
N PRO A 374 -4.76 -14.39 -5.46
CA PRO A 374 -5.80 -15.40 -5.61
C PRO A 374 -5.78 -16.16 -6.95
N PHE A 375 -5.03 -15.68 -7.94
CA PHE A 375 -5.01 -16.21 -9.30
C PHE A 375 -3.67 -16.87 -9.68
N ALA A 376 -2.60 -16.60 -8.93
CA ALA A 376 -1.29 -17.18 -9.16
C ALA A 376 -1.25 -18.63 -8.69
N LYS A 377 -0.89 -19.57 -9.58
CA LYS A 377 -0.48 -20.93 -9.20
C LYS A 377 0.77 -20.84 -8.31
N ASP A 378 0.87 -21.72 -7.33
CA ASP A 378 2.03 -21.84 -6.44
C ASP A 378 2.39 -20.56 -5.65
N ALA A 379 1.41 -19.69 -5.37
CA ALA A 379 1.64 -18.44 -4.65
C ALA A 379 2.34 -18.64 -3.29
N ASP A 380 2.11 -19.78 -2.64
CA ASP A 380 2.70 -20.11 -1.34
C ASP A 380 4.22 -20.32 -1.43
N LYS A 381 4.69 -20.96 -2.51
CA LYS A 381 6.13 -21.13 -2.79
C LYS A 381 6.82 -19.81 -3.12
N LEU A 382 6.07 -18.84 -3.64
CA LEU A 382 6.62 -17.53 -3.94
C LEU A 382 6.83 -16.69 -2.67
N LEU A 383 6.06 -16.96 -1.60
CA LEU A 383 6.07 -16.20 -0.35
C LEU A 383 6.93 -16.83 0.77
N GLU A 384 8.05 -17.47 0.43
CA GLU A 384 8.92 -18.16 1.40
C GLU A 384 9.39 -17.26 2.58
N ASP A 385 9.65 -15.97 2.33
CA ASP A 385 10.20 -15.04 3.32
C ASP A 385 9.14 -14.11 3.94
N VAL A 386 8.16 -14.69 4.65
CA VAL A 386 7.08 -13.94 5.34
C VAL A 386 7.62 -12.96 6.40
N LYS A 387 8.86 -13.17 6.89
CA LYS A 387 9.50 -12.35 7.93
C LYS A 387 9.61 -10.87 7.56
N ASP A 388 9.96 -10.57 6.31
CA ASP A 388 10.13 -9.19 5.83
C ASP A 388 8.80 -8.44 5.73
N ILE A 389 7.73 -9.18 5.37
CA ILE A 389 6.38 -8.62 5.29
C ILE A 389 5.87 -8.28 6.70
N TYR A 390 6.16 -9.13 7.69
CA TYR A 390 5.88 -8.82 9.10
C TYR A 390 6.68 -7.61 9.60
N PHE A 391 7.97 -7.52 9.25
CA PHE A 391 8.80 -6.37 9.61
C PHE A 391 8.18 -5.05 9.10
N LEU A 392 7.73 -5.03 7.84
CA LEU A 392 7.05 -3.86 7.28
C LEU A 392 5.69 -3.60 7.94
N ALA A 393 4.89 -4.64 8.20
CA ALA A 393 3.60 -4.49 8.86
C ALA A 393 3.71 -3.77 10.22
N HIS A 394 4.79 -4.03 10.97
CA HIS A 394 5.04 -3.37 12.25
C HIS A 394 5.65 -1.97 12.14
N ASN A 395 6.59 -1.77 11.22
CA ASN A 395 7.47 -0.58 11.22
C ASN A 395 7.12 0.47 10.16
N SER A 396 6.11 0.23 9.31
CA SER A 396 5.71 1.18 8.26
C SER A 396 4.40 1.92 8.58
N ASN A 397 4.15 3.01 7.86
CA ASN A 397 2.87 3.73 7.90
C ASN A 397 1.70 2.86 7.41
N TYR A 398 0.45 3.29 7.67
CA TYR A 398 -0.75 2.53 7.28
C TYR A 398 -0.86 2.25 5.77
N ARG A 399 -0.29 3.11 4.93
CA ARG A 399 -0.33 2.96 3.46
C ARG A 399 0.43 1.72 2.99
N THR A 400 1.49 1.34 3.69
CA THR A 400 2.27 0.11 3.43
C THR A 400 1.82 -1.04 4.33
N ALA A 401 1.55 -0.76 5.61
CA ALA A 401 1.22 -1.78 6.60
C ALA A 401 -0.10 -2.50 6.31
N ILE A 402 -1.16 -1.79 5.87
CA ILE A 402 -2.45 -2.44 5.58
C ILE A 402 -2.34 -3.42 4.40
N PRO A 403 -1.77 -3.06 3.24
CA PRO A 403 -1.50 -4.04 2.18
C PRO A 403 -0.61 -5.21 2.62
N ALA A 404 0.41 -4.96 3.44
CA ALA A 404 1.26 -6.02 4.00
C ALA A 404 0.46 -6.99 4.87
N LEU A 405 -0.31 -6.49 5.83
CA LEU A 405 -1.18 -7.30 6.69
C LEU A 405 -2.23 -8.07 5.88
N LYS A 406 -2.82 -7.44 4.85
CA LYS A 406 -3.78 -8.11 3.98
C LYS A 406 -3.14 -9.28 3.21
N LEU A 407 -1.90 -9.11 2.72
CA LEU A 407 -1.18 -10.17 2.02
C LEU A 407 -0.85 -11.32 2.97
N LEU A 408 -0.42 -11.00 4.20
CA LEU A 408 -0.20 -11.98 5.26
C LEU A 408 -1.48 -12.77 5.57
N PHE A 409 -2.62 -12.08 5.69
CA PHE A 409 -3.89 -12.73 5.95
C PHE A 409 -4.29 -13.68 4.82
N GLN A 410 -4.12 -13.29 3.56
CA GLN A 410 -4.38 -14.16 2.40
C GLN A 410 -3.48 -15.40 2.40
N PHE A 411 -2.19 -15.23 2.70
CA PHE A 411 -1.24 -16.33 2.80
C PHE A 411 -1.59 -17.32 3.91
N HIS A 412 -1.90 -16.82 5.11
CA HIS A 412 -2.31 -17.67 6.23
C HIS A 412 -3.62 -18.41 5.96
N LYS A 413 -4.54 -17.75 5.25
CA LYS A 413 -5.82 -18.36 4.86
C LYS A 413 -5.65 -19.50 3.87
N MET A 414 -4.69 -19.43 2.94
CA MET A 414 -4.37 -20.56 2.05
C MET A 414 -3.76 -21.75 2.80
N ASN A 415 -3.05 -21.49 3.90
CA ASN A 415 -2.43 -22.51 4.74
C ASN A 415 -3.37 -23.01 5.87
N ASP A 416 -4.67 -22.70 5.81
CA ASP A 416 -5.71 -23.05 6.79
C ASP A 416 -5.44 -22.61 8.25
N TYR A 417 -4.42 -21.77 8.49
CA TYR A 417 -4.02 -21.35 9.84
C TYR A 417 -3.52 -19.92 9.87
N VAL A 418 -4.20 -19.07 10.66
CA VAL A 418 -3.77 -17.69 10.93
C VAL A 418 -2.96 -17.63 12.21
N SER A 419 -1.66 -17.39 12.07
CA SER A 419 -0.73 -17.34 13.21
C SER A 419 -1.05 -16.22 14.21
N ASP A 420 -0.76 -16.44 15.49
CA ASP A 420 -0.92 -15.43 16.54
C ASP A 420 -0.04 -14.18 16.31
N ARG A 421 1.08 -14.35 15.59
CA ARG A 421 1.94 -13.24 15.14
C ARG A 421 1.18 -12.26 14.26
N PHE A 422 0.28 -12.74 13.40
CA PHE A 422 -0.59 -11.89 12.58
C PHE A 422 -1.53 -11.05 13.46
N TYR A 423 -2.23 -11.68 14.39
CA TYR A 423 -3.15 -10.98 15.28
C TYR A 423 -2.44 -9.97 16.18
N ASN A 424 -1.23 -10.29 16.66
CA ASN A 424 -0.38 -9.34 17.38
C ASN A 424 -0.03 -8.13 16.51
N ALA A 425 0.40 -8.35 15.25
CA ALA A 425 0.71 -7.27 14.33
C ALA A 425 -0.49 -6.35 14.06
N LEU A 426 -1.66 -6.94 13.81
CA LEU A 426 -2.90 -6.20 13.58
C LEU A 426 -3.35 -5.43 14.85
N TYR A 427 -3.34 -6.10 16.00
CA TYR A 427 -3.77 -5.54 17.28
C TYR A 427 -2.87 -4.39 17.75
N ARG A 428 -1.55 -4.54 17.55
CA ARG A 428 -0.58 -3.48 17.81
C ARG A 428 -0.81 -2.29 16.87
N LYS A 429 -1.15 -2.53 15.61
CA LYS A 429 -1.39 -1.45 14.63
C LYS A 429 -2.60 -0.58 14.97
N LEU A 430 -3.54 -1.06 15.79
CA LEU A 430 -4.66 -0.26 16.28
C LEU A 430 -4.27 0.79 17.33
N LEU A 431 -3.05 0.73 17.88
CA LEU A 431 -2.55 1.74 18.81
C LEU A 431 -1.97 2.98 18.09
N ASP A 432 -1.67 2.86 16.80
CA ASP A 432 -1.17 3.99 16.02
C ASP A 432 -2.35 4.89 15.59
N ASN A 433 -2.08 6.18 15.34
CA ASN A 433 -3.09 7.09 14.81
C ASN A 433 -3.37 6.79 13.33
N CYS A 434 -4.57 6.24 13.04
CA CYS A 434 -4.97 5.92 11.68
C CYS A 434 -5.36 7.20 10.91
N PRO A 435 -4.78 7.45 9.72
CA PRO A 435 -5.17 8.59 8.89
C PRO A 435 -6.51 8.31 8.17
N ALA A 436 -7.29 9.35 7.89
CA ALA A 436 -8.63 9.22 7.30
C ALA A 436 -8.66 8.42 5.98
N GLY A 437 -7.65 8.60 5.12
CA GLY A 437 -7.51 7.84 3.87
C GLY A 437 -7.32 6.33 4.03
N ALA A 438 -7.01 5.85 5.24
CA ALA A 438 -6.80 4.44 5.56
C ALA A 438 -7.99 3.78 6.29
N TYR A 439 -8.98 4.54 6.76
CA TYR A 439 -10.11 4.03 7.56
C TYR A 439 -10.84 2.87 6.88
N ALA A 440 -11.28 3.06 5.63
CA ALA A 440 -12.02 2.04 4.90
C ALA A 440 -11.24 0.74 4.74
N GLN A 441 -9.93 0.83 4.44
CA GLN A 441 -9.10 -0.35 4.21
C GLN A 441 -8.79 -1.10 5.50
N LEU A 442 -8.53 -0.37 6.59
CA LEU A 442 -8.31 -0.94 7.91
C LEU A 442 -9.57 -1.65 8.41
N LEU A 443 -10.73 -0.97 8.40
CA LEU A 443 -12.00 -1.55 8.86
C LEU A 443 -12.41 -2.77 8.04
N LYS A 444 -12.16 -2.73 6.71
CA LYS A 444 -12.42 -3.89 5.85
C LYS A 444 -11.54 -5.07 6.23
N LEU A 445 -10.24 -4.86 6.42
CA LEU A 445 -9.31 -5.91 6.87
C LEU A 445 -9.73 -6.45 8.24
N MET A 446 -10.01 -5.57 9.20
CA MET A 446 -10.48 -5.92 10.55
C MET A 446 -11.73 -6.79 10.51
N PHE A 447 -12.73 -6.40 9.72
CA PHE A 447 -13.97 -7.17 9.60
C PHE A 447 -13.72 -8.55 8.99
N ASP A 448 -12.95 -8.62 7.90
CA ASP A 448 -12.64 -9.89 7.24
C ASP A 448 -11.85 -10.83 8.15
N THR A 449 -10.91 -10.30 8.96
CA THR A 449 -10.12 -11.10 9.90
C THR A 449 -10.93 -11.59 11.10
N LEU A 450 -11.74 -10.71 11.71
CA LEU A 450 -12.48 -11.05 12.94
C LEU A 450 -13.72 -11.89 12.67
N LYS A 451 -14.27 -11.82 11.44
CA LYS A 451 -15.39 -12.68 11.02
C LYS A 451 -14.99 -14.15 10.98
N GLU A 452 -13.77 -14.46 10.55
CA GLU A 452 -13.29 -15.84 10.33
C GLU A 452 -12.58 -16.45 11.55
N ASP A 453 -12.32 -15.65 12.59
CA ASP A 453 -11.57 -16.08 13.76
C ASP A 453 -12.34 -17.06 14.67
N ALA A 454 -11.76 -18.20 15.04
CA ALA A 454 -12.40 -19.14 15.96
C ALA A 454 -12.39 -18.69 17.43
N SER A 455 -11.48 -17.80 17.84
CA SER A 455 -11.31 -17.41 19.24
C SER A 455 -12.22 -16.24 19.63
N ALA A 456 -13.33 -16.53 20.30
CA ALA A 456 -14.25 -15.50 20.82
C ALA A 456 -13.54 -14.50 21.76
N GLN A 457 -12.63 -14.98 22.61
CA GLN A 457 -11.85 -14.13 23.52
C GLN A 457 -11.00 -13.12 22.75
N ARG A 458 -10.29 -13.55 21.70
CA ARG A 458 -9.46 -12.66 20.89
C ARG A 458 -10.32 -11.61 20.17
N VAL A 459 -11.43 -12.04 19.56
CA VAL A 459 -12.37 -11.13 18.90
C VAL A 459 -12.90 -10.09 19.88
N ARG A 460 -13.27 -10.50 21.09
CA ARG A 460 -13.69 -9.62 22.17
C ARG A 460 -12.62 -8.60 22.56
N THR A 461 -11.36 -9.03 22.71
CA THR A 461 -10.23 -8.13 22.97
C THR A 461 -10.02 -7.10 21.86
N PHE A 462 -10.20 -7.50 20.59
CA PHE A 462 -10.20 -6.56 19.47
C PHE A 462 -11.37 -5.57 19.52
N VAL A 463 -12.59 -6.03 19.84
CA VAL A 463 -13.77 -5.17 20.00
C VAL A 463 -13.53 -4.13 21.10
N LYS A 464 -12.99 -4.56 22.24
CA LYS A 464 -12.63 -3.67 23.35
C LYS A 464 -11.67 -2.57 22.91
N ARG A 465 -10.60 -2.93 22.20
CA ARG A 465 -9.64 -1.96 21.65
C ARG A 465 -10.27 -1.04 20.60
N LEU A 466 -11.13 -1.56 19.72
CA LEU A 466 -11.82 -0.74 18.73
C LEU A 466 -12.72 0.32 19.39
N LEU A 467 -13.41 -0.04 20.48
CA LEU A 467 -14.19 0.93 21.27
C LEU A 467 -13.29 2.01 21.90
N GLN A 468 -12.11 1.64 22.39
CA GLN A 468 -11.13 2.61 22.91
C GLN A 468 -10.63 3.56 21.84
N VAL A 469 -10.35 3.05 20.63
CA VAL A 469 -9.99 3.87 19.47
C VAL A 469 -11.14 4.79 19.07
N ALA A 470 -12.39 4.30 19.09
CA ALA A 470 -13.56 5.08 18.72
C ALA A 470 -13.80 6.31 19.62
N VAL A 471 -13.46 6.24 20.91
CA VAL A 471 -13.61 7.36 21.85
C VAL A 471 -12.75 8.57 21.45
N ASN A 472 -11.57 8.32 20.86
CA ASN A 472 -10.63 9.37 20.45
C ASN A 472 -10.68 9.66 18.94
N ALA A 473 -11.61 9.02 18.21
CA ALA A 473 -11.71 9.12 16.76
C ALA A 473 -12.60 10.27 16.30
N GLN A 474 -12.45 10.66 15.03
CA GLN A 474 -13.43 11.52 14.37
C GLN A 474 -14.80 10.80 14.22
N PRO A 475 -15.92 11.54 14.13
CA PRO A 475 -17.27 10.96 14.16
C PRO A 475 -17.54 9.90 13.09
N ASP A 476 -16.99 10.10 11.90
CA ASP A 476 -17.05 9.22 10.75
C ASP A 476 -16.37 7.87 11.02
N PHE A 477 -15.19 7.90 11.64
CA PHE A 477 -14.47 6.69 12.01
C PHE A 477 -15.11 5.99 13.21
N ALA A 478 -15.50 6.73 14.25
CA ALA A 478 -16.21 6.21 15.42
C ALA A 478 -17.53 5.52 15.02
N ALA A 479 -18.36 6.16 14.19
CA ALA A 479 -19.60 5.58 13.70
C ALA A 479 -19.36 4.30 12.89
N SER A 480 -18.34 4.29 12.04
CA SER A 480 -17.96 3.13 11.24
C SER A 480 -17.46 1.96 12.09
N ILE A 481 -16.74 2.23 13.18
CA ILE A 481 -16.36 1.20 14.17
C ILE A 481 -17.60 0.60 14.84
N LEU A 482 -18.55 1.44 15.29
CA LEU A 482 -19.79 0.95 15.92
C LEU A 482 -20.63 0.10 14.96
N LEU A 483 -20.71 0.50 13.69
CA LEU A 483 -21.35 -0.28 12.63
C LEU A 483 -20.64 -1.61 12.38
N LEU A 484 -19.31 -1.62 12.38
CA LEU A 484 -18.52 -2.84 12.25
C LEU A 484 -18.82 -3.81 13.40
N ILE A 485 -18.83 -3.32 14.65
CA ILE A 485 -19.13 -4.13 15.84
C ILE A 485 -20.55 -4.69 15.76
N SER A 486 -21.55 -3.86 15.42
CA SER A 486 -22.94 -4.32 15.24
C SER A 486 -23.06 -5.42 14.18
N ARG A 487 -22.33 -5.30 13.06
CA ARG A 487 -22.33 -6.31 11.99
C ARG A 487 -21.62 -7.60 12.42
N LEU A 488 -20.52 -7.51 13.18
CA LEU A 488 -19.84 -8.69 13.72
C LEU A 488 -20.72 -9.45 14.72
N GLN A 489 -21.40 -8.73 15.61
CA GLN A 489 -22.34 -9.32 16.58
C GLN A 489 -23.45 -10.11 15.87
N LYS A 490 -24.01 -9.54 14.80
CA LYS A 490 -25.06 -10.20 14.01
C LYS A 490 -24.58 -11.52 13.40
N LEU A 491 -23.36 -11.55 12.85
CA LEU A 491 -22.84 -12.73 12.16
C LEU A 491 -22.51 -13.89 13.10
N ARG A 492 -22.09 -13.58 14.34
CA ARG A 492 -21.76 -14.59 15.36
C ARG A 492 -22.98 -15.08 16.15
N GLY A 493 -24.12 -14.40 16.03
CA GLY A 493 -25.36 -14.76 16.68
C GLY A 493 -25.37 -14.43 18.18
N SER A 494 -26.47 -14.78 18.85
CA SER A 494 -26.72 -14.43 20.26
C SER A 494 -25.90 -15.25 21.28
N GLY A 495 -25.16 -16.27 20.83
CA GLY A 495 -24.37 -17.14 21.71
C GLY A 495 -23.03 -16.54 22.16
N GLU A 496 -22.50 -15.57 21.42
CA GLU A 496 -21.26 -14.85 21.75
C GLU A 496 -21.56 -13.36 21.90
N GLN A 497 -21.77 -12.90 23.13
CA GLN A 497 -21.96 -11.48 23.41
C GLN A 497 -20.61 -10.75 23.33
N LEU A 498 -20.38 -9.98 22.27
CA LEU A 498 -19.12 -9.24 22.05
C LEU A 498 -19.05 -7.93 22.85
N VAL A 499 -20.21 -7.40 23.24
CA VAL A 499 -20.35 -6.18 24.06
C VAL A 499 -20.73 -6.56 25.48
N VAL A 500 -19.84 -6.33 26.43
CA VAL A 500 -20.04 -6.73 27.83
C VAL A 500 -20.48 -5.53 28.65
N LEU A 501 -21.67 -5.59 29.24
CA LEU A 501 -22.17 -4.56 30.14
C LEU A 501 -21.91 -4.94 31.59
N LYS A 502 -21.86 -3.96 32.49
CA LYS A 502 -21.61 -4.19 33.93
C LYS A 502 -22.64 -5.14 34.56
N LYS A 503 -23.85 -5.23 34.02
CA LYS A 503 -24.91 -6.16 34.46
C LYS A 503 -24.61 -7.62 34.10
N ASP A 504 -23.78 -7.84 33.10
CA ASP A 504 -23.45 -9.16 32.54
C ASP A 504 -22.20 -9.76 33.21
N ILE A 505 -21.50 -8.98 34.04
CA ILE A 505 -20.32 -9.43 34.77
C ILE A 505 -20.77 -10.07 36.07
N ASP A 506 -20.59 -11.39 36.17
CA ASP A 506 -20.86 -12.14 37.39
C ASP A 506 -19.86 -11.75 38.49
N VAL A 507 -20.31 -10.90 39.42
CA VAL A 507 -19.49 -10.36 40.53
C VAL A 507 -19.09 -11.46 41.52
N SER A 508 -19.77 -12.62 41.48
CA SER A 508 -19.51 -13.77 42.35
C SER A 508 -18.13 -14.40 42.09
N PHE A 509 -17.62 -14.34 40.87
CA PHE A 509 -16.29 -14.87 40.52
C PHE A 509 -15.14 -14.07 41.17
N PHE A 510 -15.31 -12.74 41.30
CA PHE A 510 -14.36 -11.89 42.01
C PHE A 510 -14.40 -12.12 43.52
N LEU A 511 -15.60 -12.35 44.10
CA LEU A 511 -15.75 -12.66 45.52
C LEU A 511 -15.17 -14.03 45.89
N PHE A 512 -15.23 -15.02 45.01
CA PHE A 512 -14.64 -16.35 45.23
C PHE A 512 -13.10 -16.34 45.25
N SER A 513 -12.48 -15.38 44.56
CA SER A 513 -11.02 -15.19 44.62
C SER A 513 -10.57 -14.39 45.85
N PHE A 514 -11.46 -13.59 46.46
CA PHE A 514 -11.19 -12.88 47.71
C PHE A 514 -11.39 -13.78 48.94
N SER A 515 -12.33 -14.72 48.92
CA SER A 515 -12.56 -15.64 50.05
C SER A 515 -11.43 -16.66 50.26
N LYS A 516 -10.64 -16.98 49.23
CA LYS A 516 -9.42 -17.81 49.34
C LYS A 516 -8.17 -17.06 49.82
N LEU A 517 -8.26 -15.75 50.05
CA LEU A 517 -7.16 -14.95 50.62
C LEU A 517 -7.33 -14.66 52.11
N PHE A 518 -8.46 -15.07 52.71
CA PHE A 518 -8.79 -14.87 54.13
C PHE A 518 -9.14 -16.18 54.87
N LEU A 519 -8.74 -17.32 54.32
CA LEU A 519 -8.65 -18.63 54.98
C LEU A 519 -7.23 -19.15 54.74
#